data_AF-A0A2N2BRF0-F1
#
_entry.id   AF-A0A2N2BRF0-F1
#
_cell.length_a   1.000
_cell.length_b   1.000
_cell.length_c   1.000
_cell.angle_alpha   90.00
_cell.angle_beta   90.00
_cell.angle_gamma   90.00
#
_symmetry.space_group_name_H-M   'P 1'
#
loop_
_entity.id
_entity.type
_entity.pdbx_description
1 polymer ?
#
loop_
_entity_poly.entity_id
_entity_poly.type
_entity_poly.pdbx_seq_one_letter_code
_entity_poly.pdbx_strand_id
1 'polypeptide(L)'
;MIALKTENLKVGYGKKVVVDAVDISGLRGQVLCLLGPNGAGKSTILRTLSGLLDPLDGVVYVNQEKLLDKKKKDLAKELSVVLTTKFSAGMMKVYDVVSMGRYPYTSRLGKLTGHDHQLIQEALITVNADYLATRNFEELSDGERQKVMVARALVQEPEVMILDEPTSHLDIRHQLELIDILKKLSKEKNITIILSLHEIDLALKSCETVLLVRDNRIVGYGAPEDMVNEETISQLYGIKNAGYNNLLGSIEIANSGDPAVFVVAGNGTGIPIYRLLSKHNIGAMTGIIHENDVDYEVARTMGLTIKSAFAFEEIDDVSYLGAKKMIDRIDTVIDSGFPVRKMNEKNLDLIRYAIRKSKKVISFRSEEERRHYFGGQEKQMLLCHQSCDFFKYLKTTALPVEKLGSIL
;
A
#
# COMPACT_ATOMS: atom_id res chain seq x y z
N MET A 1 -5.74 13.51 -25.03
CA MET A 1 -6.95 14.35 -25.00
C MET A 1 -7.58 14.22 -23.62
N ILE A 2 -8.12 15.30 -23.05
CA ILE A 2 -8.73 15.30 -21.71
C ILE A 2 -10.16 14.76 -21.80
N ALA A 3 -10.52 13.81 -20.93
CA ALA A 3 -11.86 13.23 -20.83
C ALA A 3 -12.69 13.86 -19.70
N LEU A 4 -12.04 14.17 -18.56
CA LEU A 4 -12.67 14.85 -17.43
C LEU A 4 -11.75 15.97 -16.93
N LYS A 5 -12.32 17.13 -16.64
CA LYS A 5 -11.59 18.28 -16.09
C LYS A 5 -12.43 19.00 -15.05
N THR A 6 -11.78 19.58 -14.04
CA THR A 6 -12.42 20.47 -13.08
C THR A 6 -11.72 21.82 -13.02
N GLU A 7 -12.49 22.86 -12.68
CA GLU A 7 -11.99 24.24 -12.54
C GLU A 7 -12.59 24.89 -11.29
N ASN A 8 -11.73 25.28 -10.35
CA ASN A 8 -12.04 25.86 -9.04
C ASN A 8 -13.15 25.10 -8.29
N LEU A 9 -13.15 23.76 -8.40
CA LEU A 9 -14.26 22.95 -7.91
C LEU A 9 -14.29 22.92 -6.37
N LYS A 10 -15.45 23.29 -5.82
CA LYS A 10 -15.79 23.11 -4.39
C LYS A 10 -16.83 22.03 -4.24
N VAL A 11 -16.53 21.03 -3.41
CA VAL A 11 -17.43 19.90 -3.17
C VAL A 11 -17.91 19.90 -1.71
N GLY A 12 -19.15 19.46 -1.48
CA GLY A 12 -19.69 19.39 -0.13
C GLY A 12 -21.20 19.22 -0.09
N TYR A 13 -21.79 19.43 1.08
CA TYR A 13 -23.22 19.18 1.32
C TYR A 13 -23.92 20.44 1.80
N GLY A 14 -24.96 20.87 1.08
CA GLY A 14 -25.71 22.09 1.41
C GLY A 14 -24.83 23.32 1.34
N LYS A 15 -24.46 23.90 2.48
CA LYS A 15 -23.52 25.05 2.57
C LYS A 15 -22.15 24.67 3.13
N LYS A 16 -21.95 23.41 3.51
CA LYS A 16 -20.71 22.95 4.14
C LYS A 16 -19.75 22.46 3.07
N VAL A 17 -18.67 23.20 2.87
CA VAL A 17 -17.54 22.78 2.02
C VAL A 17 -16.82 21.61 2.69
N VAL A 18 -16.62 20.54 1.92
CA VAL A 18 -15.89 19.33 2.33
C VAL A 18 -14.51 19.32 1.70
N VAL A 19 -14.34 19.71 0.43
CA VAL A 19 -13.02 19.95 -0.18
C VAL A 19 -13.12 21.16 -1.10
N ASP A 20 -12.11 22.02 -1.04
CA ASP A 20 -11.98 23.23 -1.86
C ASP A 20 -10.84 23.04 -2.88
N ALA A 21 -10.91 23.78 -4.00
CA ALA A 21 -9.92 23.82 -5.07
C ALA A 21 -9.53 22.44 -5.63
N VAL A 22 -10.54 21.63 -5.97
CA VAL A 22 -10.33 20.30 -6.56
C VAL A 22 -10.11 20.45 -8.07
N ASP A 23 -8.89 20.79 -8.48
CA ASP A 23 -8.52 20.97 -9.89
C ASP A 23 -7.74 19.78 -10.42
N ILE A 24 -8.39 18.98 -11.26
CA ILE A 24 -7.84 17.75 -11.84
C ILE A 24 -8.11 17.68 -13.34
N SER A 25 -7.33 16.86 -14.03
CA SER A 25 -7.49 16.56 -15.45
C SER A 25 -7.24 15.07 -15.70
N GLY A 26 -8.33 14.32 -15.91
CA GLY A 26 -8.28 12.92 -16.33
C GLY A 26 -8.11 12.82 -17.84
N LEU A 27 -7.00 12.26 -18.29
CA LEU A 27 -6.71 12.00 -19.70
C LEU A 27 -7.37 10.70 -20.17
N ARG A 28 -7.74 10.62 -21.45
CA ARG A 28 -8.23 9.37 -22.05
C ARG A 28 -7.24 8.24 -21.86
N GLY A 29 -7.73 7.07 -21.42
CA GLY A 29 -6.92 5.88 -21.16
C GLY A 29 -5.96 5.99 -19.97
N GLN A 30 -6.20 6.94 -19.06
CA GLN A 30 -5.45 7.15 -17.82
C GLN A 30 -6.22 6.61 -16.61
N VAL A 31 -5.46 6.09 -15.63
CA VAL A 31 -5.94 5.78 -14.29
C VAL A 31 -5.48 6.88 -13.32
N LEU A 32 -6.44 7.59 -12.74
CA LEU A 32 -6.26 8.62 -11.71
C LEU A 32 -6.80 8.09 -10.38
N CYS A 33 -5.96 8.08 -9.35
CA CYS A 33 -6.32 7.59 -8.01
C CYS A 33 -6.38 8.71 -6.96
N LEU A 34 -7.45 8.73 -6.16
CA LEU A 34 -7.59 9.56 -4.98
C LEU A 34 -7.06 8.80 -3.77
N LEU A 35 -6.05 9.35 -3.10
CA LEU A 35 -5.46 8.83 -1.88
C LEU A 35 -5.70 9.77 -0.70
N GLY A 36 -5.83 9.19 0.49
CA GLY A 36 -6.03 9.95 1.73
C GLY A 36 -6.79 9.17 2.78
N PRO A 37 -6.85 9.66 4.03
CA PRO A 37 -7.52 8.98 5.11
C PRO A 37 -9.05 8.91 4.93
N ASN A 38 -9.70 8.09 5.76
CA ASN A 38 -11.16 8.05 5.84
C ASN A 38 -11.70 9.41 6.27
N GLY A 39 -12.79 9.83 5.62
CA GLY A 39 -13.41 11.13 5.90
C GLY A 39 -12.71 12.34 5.27
N ALA A 40 -11.63 12.16 4.50
CA ALA A 40 -10.93 13.27 3.83
C ALA A 40 -11.74 13.95 2.70
N GLY A 41 -12.85 13.35 2.27
CA GLY A 41 -13.71 13.89 1.22
C GLY A 41 -13.62 13.19 -0.14
N LYS A 42 -12.85 12.10 -0.27
CA LYS A 42 -12.68 11.32 -1.53
C LYS A 42 -14.03 10.95 -2.17
N SER A 43 -14.92 10.30 -1.43
CA SER A 43 -16.24 9.92 -1.95
C SER A 43 -17.12 11.13 -2.30
N THR A 44 -16.96 12.26 -1.60
CA THR A 44 -17.67 13.52 -1.93
C THR A 44 -17.16 14.10 -3.24
N ILE A 45 -15.84 14.06 -3.49
CA ILE A 45 -15.24 14.41 -4.78
C ILE A 45 -15.82 13.50 -5.86
N LEU A 46 -15.70 12.18 -5.74
CA LEU A 46 -16.17 11.23 -6.75
C LEU A 46 -17.66 11.36 -7.06
N ARG A 47 -18.50 11.59 -6.04
CA ARG A 47 -19.94 11.87 -6.23
C ARG A 47 -20.20 13.16 -6.99
N THR A 48 -19.38 14.19 -6.78
CA THR A 48 -19.50 15.46 -7.53
C THR A 48 -19.02 15.30 -8.97
N LEU A 49 -17.90 14.60 -9.19
CA LEU A 49 -17.38 14.30 -10.53
C LEU A 49 -18.34 13.45 -11.38
N SER A 50 -19.19 12.65 -10.73
CA SER A 50 -20.19 11.80 -11.39
C SER A 50 -21.57 12.46 -11.56
N GLY A 51 -21.78 13.67 -11.04
CA GLY A 51 -23.09 14.34 -11.08
C GLY A 51 -24.13 13.77 -10.10
N LEU A 52 -23.70 12.97 -9.13
CA LEU A 52 -24.56 12.48 -8.04
C LEU A 52 -24.70 13.49 -6.90
N LEU A 53 -23.81 14.47 -6.87
CA LEU A 53 -23.81 15.59 -5.95
C LEU A 53 -23.50 16.86 -6.74
N ASP A 54 -24.31 17.90 -6.61
CA ASP A 54 -24.04 19.16 -7.28
C ASP A 54 -22.82 19.85 -6.64
N PRO A 55 -21.95 20.50 -7.44
CA PRO A 55 -20.86 21.29 -6.92
C PRO A 55 -21.40 22.48 -6.10
N LEU A 56 -20.68 22.84 -5.03
CA LEU A 56 -20.97 24.06 -4.28
C LEU A 56 -20.51 25.31 -5.03
N ASP A 57 -19.43 25.17 -5.80
CA ASP A 57 -18.82 26.21 -6.64
C ASP A 57 -17.90 25.54 -7.68
N GLY A 58 -17.50 26.29 -8.69
CA GLY A 58 -16.67 25.79 -9.79
C GLY A 58 -17.41 24.89 -10.78
N VAL A 59 -16.65 24.23 -11.65
CA VAL A 59 -17.23 23.51 -12.81
C VAL A 59 -16.56 22.15 -12.99
N VAL A 60 -17.37 21.15 -13.38
CA VAL A 60 -16.92 19.84 -13.87
C VAL A 60 -17.21 19.78 -15.37
N TYR A 61 -16.22 19.38 -16.16
CA TYR A 61 -16.35 19.12 -17.59
C TYR A 61 -16.16 17.64 -17.86
N VAL A 62 -17.05 17.07 -18.67
CA VAL A 62 -16.93 15.72 -19.24
C VAL A 62 -16.93 15.89 -20.75
N ASN A 63 -15.86 15.45 -21.41
CA ASN A 63 -15.66 15.61 -22.84
C ASN A 63 -15.84 17.06 -23.34
N GLN A 64 -15.23 18.01 -22.63
CA GLN A 64 -15.24 19.45 -22.93
C GLN A 64 -16.58 20.18 -22.71
N GLU A 65 -17.64 19.47 -22.35
CA GLU A 65 -18.94 20.06 -22.02
C GLU A 65 -19.17 20.05 -20.50
N LYS A 66 -19.83 21.08 -19.98
CA LYS A 66 -20.13 21.15 -18.54
C LYS A 66 -21.08 20.04 -18.13
N LEU A 67 -20.75 19.36 -17.04
CA LEU A 67 -21.52 18.21 -16.53
C LEU A 67 -22.99 18.59 -16.26
N LEU A 68 -23.23 19.77 -15.68
CA LEU A 68 -24.59 20.23 -15.33
C LEU A 68 -25.44 20.64 -16.54
N ASP A 69 -24.81 20.91 -17.69
CA ASP A 69 -25.51 21.28 -18.93
C ASP A 69 -25.94 20.02 -19.71
N LYS A 70 -25.31 18.87 -19.44
CA LYS A 70 -25.65 17.60 -20.08
C LYS A 70 -26.97 17.05 -19.56
N LYS A 71 -27.77 16.48 -20.46
CA LYS A 71 -28.92 15.66 -20.08
C LYS A 71 -28.41 14.39 -19.39
N LYS A 72 -29.08 13.97 -18.31
CA LYS A 72 -28.71 12.76 -17.55
C LYS A 72 -28.56 11.50 -18.42
N LYS A 73 -29.40 11.35 -19.46
CA LYS A 73 -29.32 10.22 -20.39
C LYS A 73 -28.04 10.23 -21.23
N ASP A 74 -27.58 11.41 -21.65
CA ASP A 74 -26.39 11.55 -22.48
C ASP A 74 -25.13 11.43 -21.62
N LEU A 75 -25.13 12.04 -20.42
CA LEU A 75 -24.07 11.83 -19.42
C LEU A 75 -23.91 10.34 -19.06
N ALA A 76 -25.01 9.61 -18.89
CA ALA A 76 -25.00 8.17 -18.60
C ALA A 76 -24.58 7.30 -19.80
N LYS A 77 -24.20 7.86 -20.95
CA LYS A 77 -23.51 7.12 -22.02
C LYS A 77 -22.01 7.36 -21.97
N GLU A 78 -21.59 8.53 -21.50
CA GLU A 78 -20.18 8.92 -21.43
C GLU A 78 -19.52 8.53 -20.10
N LEU A 79 -20.29 8.47 -19.01
CA LEU A 79 -19.78 8.29 -17.65
C LEU A 79 -20.52 7.20 -16.89
N SER A 80 -19.78 6.23 -16.34
CA SER A 80 -20.33 5.18 -15.46
C SER A 80 -19.73 5.26 -14.05
N VAL A 81 -20.46 4.70 -13.08
CA VAL A 81 -20.10 4.79 -11.65
C VAL A 81 -20.25 3.44 -10.95
N VAL A 82 -19.25 3.09 -10.14
CA VAL A 82 -19.27 1.97 -9.19
C VAL A 82 -19.03 2.55 -7.79
N LEU A 83 -20.07 2.61 -6.97
CA LEU A 83 -19.98 3.15 -5.60
C LEU A 83 -19.83 2.05 -4.56
N THR A 84 -19.27 2.41 -3.41
CA THR A 84 -19.14 1.57 -2.20
C THR A 84 -20.45 1.04 -1.62
N THR A 85 -21.59 1.69 -1.89
CA THR A 85 -22.87 1.28 -1.30
C THR A 85 -23.29 -0.10 -1.78
N LYS A 86 -23.56 -1.02 -0.83
CA LYS A 86 -24.04 -2.38 -1.13
C LYS A 86 -25.28 -2.30 -2.02
N PHE A 87 -25.10 -2.72 -3.27
CA PHE A 87 -26.19 -2.91 -4.21
C PHE A 87 -26.95 -4.17 -3.79
N SER A 88 -28.21 -4.02 -3.39
CA SER A 88 -29.08 -5.18 -3.20
C SER A 88 -29.83 -5.45 -4.50
N ALA A 89 -29.60 -6.64 -5.04
CA ALA A 89 -30.17 -7.06 -6.31
C ALA A 89 -31.43 -7.93 -6.12
N GLY A 90 -31.80 -8.23 -4.86
CA GLY A 90 -32.91 -9.14 -4.57
C GLY A 90 -32.69 -10.51 -5.24
N MET A 91 -33.66 -10.95 -6.04
CA MET A 91 -33.62 -12.24 -6.75
C MET A 91 -33.04 -12.15 -8.17
N MET A 92 -32.36 -11.05 -8.53
CA MET A 92 -31.79 -10.88 -9.86
C MET A 92 -30.57 -11.79 -10.07
N LYS A 93 -30.47 -12.33 -11.29
CA LYS A 93 -29.25 -13.02 -11.73
C LYS A 93 -28.18 -12.00 -12.11
N VAL A 94 -26.93 -12.45 -12.14
CA VAL A 94 -25.80 -11.65 -12.61
C VAL A 94 -26.05 -11.05 -13.99
N TYR A 95 -26.59 -11.85 -14.92
CA TYR A 95 -26.96 -11.36 -16.24
C TYR A 95 -27.91 -10.16 -16.18
N ASP A 96 -28.92 -10.22 -15.32
CA ASP A 96 -29.91 -9.16 -15.16
C ASP A 96 -29.26 -7.90 -14.58
N VAL A 97 -28.37 -8.06 -13.60
CA VAL A 97 -27.63 -6.95 -12.98
C VAL A 97 -26.74 -6.25 -14.00
N VAL A 98 -26.00 -6.99 -14.82
CA VAL A 98 -25.17 -6.39 -15.88
C VAL A 98 -26.04 -5.73 -16.94
N SER A 99 -27.15 -6.36 -17.32
CA SER A 99 -28.10 -5.81 -18.30
C SER A 99 -28.61 -4.41 -17.95
N MET A 100 -28.70 -4.08 -16.65
CA MET A 100 -29.07 -2.72 -16.20
C MET A 100 -28.13 -1.63 -16.72
N GLY A 101 -26.86 -1.94 -17.01
CA GLY A 101 -25.93 -0.97 -17.59
C GLY A 101 -26.36 -0.46 -18.98
N ARG A 102 -27.28 -1.17 -19.66
CA ARG A 102 -27.83 -0.77 -20.97
C ARG A 102 -29.03 0.18 -20.88
N TYR A 103 -29.52 0.52 -19.69
CA TYR A 103 -30.66 1.44 -19.55
C TYR A 103 -30.54 2.77 -20.33
N PRO A 104 -29.37 3.42 -20.43
CA PRO A 104 -29.21 4.65 -21.23
C PRO A 104 -29.46 4.47 -22.74
N TYR A 105 -29.38 3.23 -23.24
CA TYR A 105 -29.52 2.88 -24.66
C TYR A 105 -30.89 2.29 -24.99
N THR A 106 -31.63 1.80 -24.00
CA THR A 106 -32.95 1.20 -24.25
C THR A 106 -34.02 2.25 -24.58
N SER A 107 -35.00 1.83 -25.39
CA SER A 107 -36.20 2.62 -25.68
C SER A 107 -37.14 2.66 -24.47
N ARG A 108 -38.24 3.44 -24.53
CA ARG A 108 -39.22 3.56 -23.43
C ARG A 108 -39.81 2.21 -22.96
N LEU A 109 -39.71 1.17 -23.78
CA LEU A 109 -40.17 -0.19 -23.48
C LEU A 109 -39.10 -1.06 -22.79
N GLY A 110 -37.87 -0.58 -22.61
CA GLY A 110 -36.80 -1.28 -21.89
C GLY A 110 -36.29 -2.56 -22.55
N LYS A 111 -36.63 -2.81 -23.83
CA LYS A 111 -36.21 -4.03 -24.53
C LYS A 111 -34.74 -3.95 -24.94
N LEU A 112 -34.01 -5.01 -24.58
CA LEU A 112 -32.64 -5.26 -25.07
C LEU A 112 -32.69 -5.71 -26.53
N THR A 113 -31.70 -5.27 -27.30
CA THR A 113 -31.46 -5.69 -28.68
C THR A 113 -30.48 -6.86 -28.72
N GLY A 114 -30.36 -7.53 -29.88
CA GLY A 114 -29.33 -8.56 -30.07
C GLY A 114 -27.90 -8.03 -29.82
N HIS A 115 -27.65 -6.77 -30.16
CA HIS A 115 -26.38 -6.11 -29.89
C HIS A 115 -26.14 -5.89 -28.38
N ASP A 116 -27.17 -5.51 -27.62
CA ASP A 116 -27.05 -5.35 -26.17
C ASP A 116 -26.70 -6.70 -25.50
N HIS A 117 -27.30 -7.80 -25.95
CA HIS A 117 -26.98 -9.13 -25.45
C HIS A 117 -25.50 -9.52 -25.68
N GLN A 118 -24.94 -9.16 -26.85
CA GLN A 118 -23.52 -9.36 -27.16
C GLN A 118 -22.63 -8.54 -26.23
N LEU A 119 -22.91 -7.25 -26.05
CA LEU A 119 -22.15 -6.38 -25.15
C LEU A 119 -22.17 -6.90 -23.70
N ILE A 120 -23.33 -7.37 -23.21
CA ILE A 120 -23.45 -7.95 -21.86
C ILE A 120 -22.52 -9.15 -21.71
N GLN A 121 -22.50 -10.04 -22.70
CA GLN A 121 -21.63 -11.22 -22.68
C GLN A 121 -20.15 -10.81 -22.74
N GLU A 122 -19.78 -9.89 -23.63
CA GLU A 122 -18.41 -9.38 -23.74
C GLU A 122 -17.94 -8.70 -22.45
N ALA A 123 -18.80 -7.92 -21.80
CA ALA A 123 -18.48 -7.27 -20.54
C ALA A 123 -18.22 -8.30 -19.42
N LEU A 124 -19.05 -9.34 -19.32
CA LEU A 124 -18.85 -10.44 -18.37
C LEU A 124 -17.56 -11.22 -18.63
N ILE A 125 -17.23 -11.50 -19.89
CA ILE A 125 -15.97 -12.14 -20.27
C ILE A 125 -14.77 -11.25 -19.91
N THR A 126 -14.86 -9.95 -20.21
CA THR A 126 -13.78 -8.99 -19.95
C THR A 126 -13.39 -8.93 -18.47
N VAL A 127 -14.37 -9.09 -17.57
CA VAL A 127 -14.13 -9.09 -16.12
C VAL A 127 -13.96 -10.51 -15.54
N ASN A 128 -13.83 -11.55 -16.37
CA ASN A 128 -13.76 -12.95 -15.93
C ASN A 128 -14.94 -13.34 -15.00
N ALA A 129 -16.17 -13.06 -15.41
CA ALA A 129 -17.40 -13.33 -14.65
C ALA A 129 -18.51 -13.99 -15.51
N ASP A 130 -18.20 -14.44 -16.71
CA ASP A 130 -19.13 -15.11 -17.63
C ASP A 130 -19.74 -16.38 -17.03
N TYR A 131 -18.95 -17.17 -16.31
CA TYR A 131 -19.41 -18.36 -15.59
C TYR A 131 -20.45 -18.07 -14.49
N LEU A 132 -20.60 -16.80 -14.08
CA LEU A 132 -21.53 -16.37 -13.05
C LEU A 132 -22.88 -15.92 -13.62
N ALA A 133 -23.02 -15.75 -14.93
CA ALA A 133 -24.15 -15.08 -15.57
C ALA A 133 -25.52 -15.56 -15.09
N THR A 134 -25.66 -16.87 -14.83
CA THR A 134 -26.94 -17.49 -14.43
C THR A 134 -27.15 -17.59 -12.91
N ARG A 135 -26.13 -17.28 -12.10
CA ARG A 135 -26.20 -17.32 -10.64
C ARG A 135 -26.94 -16.10 -10.09
N ASN A 136 -27.53 -16.25 -8.91
CA ASN A 136 -28.14 -15.14 -8.19
C ASN A 136 -27.05 -14.20 -7.68
N PHE A 137 -27.23 -12.89 -7.86
CA PHE A 137 -26.22 -11.90 -7.44
C PHE A 137 -25.97 -11.93 -5.92
N GLU A 138 -27.01 -12.18 -5.13
CA GLU A 138 -26.89 -12.24 -3.67
C GLU A 138 -26.08 -13.45 -3.17
N GLU A 139 -25.85 -14.48 -3.98
CA GLU A 139 -25.04 -15.65 -3.63
C GLU A 139 -23.54 -15.47 -3.89
N LEU A 140 -23.16 -14.37 -4.54
CA LEU A 140 -21.78 -14.11 -4.92
C LEU A 140 -20.94 -13.67 -3.72
N SER A 141 -19.66 -14.04 -3.74
CA SER A 141 -18.63 -13.44 -2.88
C SER A 141 -18.42 -11.95 -3.18
N ASP A 142 -17.84 -11.20 -2.26
CA ASP A 142 -17.61 -9.75 -2.45
C ASP A 142 -16.74 -9.45 -3.69
N GLY A 143 -15.73 -10.28 -3.97
CA GLY A 143 -14.90 -10.18 -5.17
C GLY A 143 -15.69 -10.39 -6.47
N GLU A 144 -16.52 -11.43 -6.50
CA GLU A 144 -17.38 -11.70 -7.66
C GLU A 144 -18.42 -10.59 -7.87
N ARG A 145 -19.04 -10.09 -6.78
CA ARG A 145 -19.96 -8.95 -6.83
C ARG A 145 -19.27 -7.73 -7.44
N GLN A 146 -18.04 -7.44 -7.02
CA GLN A 146 -17.30 -6.29 -7.54
C GLN A 146 -17.02 -6.41 -9.04
N LYS A 147 -16.60 -7.60 -9.51
CA LYS A 147 -16.41 -7.85 -10.95
C LYS A 147 -17.71 -7.65 -11.74
N VAL A 148 -18.84 -8.15 -11.22
CA VAL A 148 -20.16 -7.94 -11.84
C VAL A 148 -20.55 -6.46 -11.87
N MET A 149 -20.23 -5.69 -10.83
CA MET A 149 -20.49 -4.26 -10.79
C MET A 149 -19.64 -3.48 -11.80
N VAL A 150 -18.37 -3.87 -11.99
CA VAL A 150 -17.53 -3.34 -13.08
C VAL A 150 -18.07 -3.76 -14.45
N ALA A 151 -18.52 -5.00 -14.64
CA ALA A 151 -19.15 -5.43 -15.89
C ALA A 151 -20.39 -4.59 -16.23
N ARG A 152 -21.24 -4.32 -15.23
CA ARG A 152 -22.39 -3.43 -15.38
C ARG A 152 -21.99 -2.01 -15.78
N ALA A 153 -20.90 -1.49 -15.20
CA ALA A 153 -20.39 -0.16 -15.57
C ALA A 153 -19.75 -0.16 -16.96
N LEU A 154 -19.09 -1.24 -17.35
CA LEU A 154 -18.41 -1.42 -18.64
C LEU A 154 -19.40 -1.60 -19.79
N VAL A 155 -20.48 -2.35 -19.58
CA VAL A 155 -21.48 -2.60 -20.63
C VAL A 155 -22.21 -1.32 -21.04
N GLN A 156 -22.10 -0.26 -20.25
CA GLN A 156 -22.57 1.09 -20.60
C GLN A 156 -21.71 1.75 -21.69
N GLU A 157 -20.56 1.15 -22.05
CA GLU A 157 -19.59 1.72 -22.99
C GLU A 157 -19.09 3.13 -22.60
N PRO A 158 -18.69 3.35 -21.33
CA PRO A 158 -18.31 4.67 -20.85
C PRO A 158 -16.96 5.11 -21.42
N GLU A 159 -16.79 6.42 -21.55
CA GLU A 159 -15.48 7.05 -21.79
C GLU A 159 -14.77 7.39 -20.48
N VAL A 160 -15.53 7.57 -19.39
CA VAL A 160 -15.05 7.80 -18.02
C VAL A 160 -15.74 6.83 -17.06
N MET A 161 -14.96 6.10 -16.27
CA MET A 161 -15.44 5.21 -15.22
C MET A 161 -14.98 5.70 -13.86
N ILE A 162 -15.92 5.96 -12.96
CA ILE A 162 -15.65 6.41 -11.59
C ILE A 162 -15.88 5.28 -10.60
N LEU A 163 -14.90 4.97 -9.75
CA LEU A 163 -15.00 3.90 -8.76
C LEU A 163 -14.68 4.41 -7.34
N ASP A 164 -15.60 4.23 -6.41
CA ASP A 164 -15.36 4.57 -4.99
C ASP A 164 -14.96 3.31 -4.22
N GLU A 165 -13.73 3.28 -3.72
CA GLU A 165 -13.09 2.22 -2.94
C GLU A 165 -13.37 0.80 -3.48
N PRO A 166 -13.08 0.52 -4.77
CA PRO A 166 -13.50 -0.70 -5.41
C PRO A 166 -12.79 -1.96 -4.87
N THR A 167 -11.68 -1.79 -4.16
CA THR A 167 -10.89 -2.87 -3.53
C THR A 167 -11.29 -3.15 -2.07
N SER A 168 -12.24 -2.38 -1.53
CA SER A 168 -12.67 -2.53 -0.14
C SER A 168 -13.32 -3.91 0.08
N HIS A 169 -13.02 -4.54 1.21
CA HIS A 169 -13.50 -5.88 1.58
C HIS A 169 -13.03 -7.04 0.67
N LEU A 170 -12.14 -6.79 -0.29
CA LEU A 170 -11.56 -7.83 -1.13
C LEU A 170 -10.28 -8.40 -0.50
N ASP A 171 -10.06 -9.70 -0.67
CA ASP A 171 -8.76 -10.30 -0.39
C ASP A 171 -7.71 -9.87 -1.44
N ILE A 172 -6.43 -10.12 -1.14
CA ILE A 172 -5.31 -9.71 -1.99
C ILE A 172 -5.41 -10.25 -3.43
N ARG A 173 -5.96 -11.45 -3.63
CA ARG A 173 -6.10 -12.04 -4.96
C ARG A 173 -7.13 -11.26 -5.79
N HIS A 174 -8.30 -11.02 -5.23
CA HIS A 174 -9.38 -10.30 -5.91
C HIS A 174 -9.07 -8.82 -6.10
N GLN A 175 -8.33 -8.19 -5.17
CA GLN A 175 -7.82 -6.82 -5.34
C GLN A 175 -6.91 -6.70 -6.58
N LEU A 176 -5.93 -7.61 -6.72
CA LEU A 176 -5.01 -7.60 -7.85
C LEU A 176 -5.73 -7.91 -9.17
N GLU A 177 -6.66 -8.86 -9.18
CA GLU A 177 -7.47 -9.18 -10.36
C GLU A 177 -8.30 -7.97 -10.82
N LEU A 178 -8.95 -7.27 -9.89
CA LEU A 178 -9.74 -6.08 -10.20
C LEU A 178 -8.88 -4.96 -10.78
N ILE A 179 -7.70 -4.72 -10.21
CA ILE A 179 -6.79 -3.68 -10.69
C ILE A 179 -6.24 -4.02 -12.08
N ASP A 180 -5.93 -5.30 -12.34
CA ASP A 180 -5.53 -5.75 -13.69
C ASP A 180 -6.65 -5.51 -14.71
N ILE A 181 -7.90 -5.84 -14.36
CA ILE A 181 -9.08 -5.54 -15.18
C ILE A 181 -9.15 -4.04 -15.49
N LEU A 182 -9.10 -3.17 -14.46
CA LEU A 182 -9.17 -1.72 -14.65
C LEU A 182 -8.03 -1.20 -15.54
N LYS A 183 -6.80 -1.66 -15.34
CA LYS A 183 -5.66 -1.28 -16.20
C LYS A 183 -5.88 -1.68 -17.65
N LYS A 184 -6.39 -2.90 -17.91
CA LYS A 184 -6.74 -3.35 -19.27
C LYS A 184 -7.83 -2.49 -19.90
N LEU A 185 -8.90 -2.19 -19.16
CA LEU A 185 -9.95 -1.29 -19.62
C LEU A 185 -9.41 0.10 -20.00
N SER A 186 -8.49 0.62 -19.18
CA SER A 186 -7.84 1.90 -19.44
C SER A 186 -7.00 1.88 -20.72
N LYS A 187 -6.16 0.85 -20.91
CA LYS A 187 -5.22 0.80 -22.04
C LYS A 187 -5.83 0.30 -23.34
N GLU A 188 -6.63 -0.75 -23.29
CA GLU A 188 -7.16 -1.42 -24.48
C GLU A 188 -8.46 -0.78 -24.98
N LYS A 189 -9.32 -0.33 -24.06
CA LYS A 189 -10.60 0.33 -24.39
C LYS A 189 -10.55 1.85 -24.28
N ASN A 190 -9.39 2.43 -23.95
CA ASN A 190 -9.15 3.87 -23.83
C ASN A 190 -10.11 4.58 -22.85
N ILE A 191 -10.58 3.85 -21.84
CA ILE A 191 -11.49 4.35 -20.80
C ILE A 191 -10.68 5.14 -19.78
N THR A 192 -11.13 6.32 -19.39
CA THR A 192 -10.51 7.08 -18.30
C THR A 192 -11.04 6.56 -16.97
N ILE A 193 -10.16 6.13 -16.08
CA ILE A 193 -10.55 5.56 -14.79
C ILE A 193 -10.20 6.54 -13.69
N ILE A 194 -11.17 6.89 -12.86
CA ILE A 194 -10.98 7.72 -11.67
C ILE A 194 -11.45 6.90 -10.48
N LEU A 195 -10.54 6.53 -9.59
CA LEU A 195 -10.87 5.70 -8.43
C LEU A 195 -10.33 6.25 -7.11
N SER A 196 -10.87 5.79 -5.99
CA SER A 196 -10.25 5.98 -4.67
C SER A 196 -9.67 4.65 -4.16
N LEU A 197 -8.47 4.69 -3.58
CA LEU A 197 -7.83 3.53 -2.94
C LEU A 197 -7.37 3.89 -1.52
N HIS A 198 -7.24 2.88 -0.66
CA HIS A 198 -6.59 3.01 0.65
C HIS A 198 -5.15 2.51 0.63
N GLU A 199 -4.87 1.53 -0.22
CA GLU A 199 -3.56 0.90 -0.35
C GLU A 199 -2.61 1.76 -1.20
N ILE A 200 -1.69 2.47 -0.53
CA ILE A 200 -0.68 3.33 -1.17
C ILE A 200 0.14 2.53 -2.19
N ASP A 201 0.63 1.35 -1.79
CA ASP A 201 1.44 0.48 -2.64
C ASP A 201 0.73 0.12 -3.95
N LEU A 202 -0.57 -0.16 -3.87
CA LEU A 202 -1.36 -0.50 -5.03
C LEU A 202 -1.52 0.71 -5.96
N ALA A 203 -1.79 1.90 -5.41
CA ALA A 203 -1.91 3.12 -6.20
C ALA A 203 -0.60 3.46 -6.92
N LEU A 204 0.54 3.37 -6.23
CA LEU A 204 1.87 3.60 -6.82
C LEU A 204 2.17 2.69 -8.00
N LYS A 205 1.74 1.43 -7.94
CA LYS A 205 2.04 0.41 -8.97
C LYS A 205 1.01 0.35 -10.10
N SER A 206 -0.13 1.02 -9.95
CA SER A 206 -1.28 0.83 -10.85
C SER A 206 -1.83 2.09 -11.49
N CYS A 207 -1.44 3.28 -11.02
CA CYS A 207 -2.03 4.55 -11.45
C CYS A 207 -0.98 5.47 -12.07
N GLU A 208 -1.37 6.23 -13.10
CA GLU A 208 -0.48 7.24 -13.70
C GLU A 208 -0.58 8.60 -13.01
N THR A 209 -1.62 8.86 -12.23
CA THR A 209 -1.78 10.12 -11.50
C THR A 209 -2.47 9.88 -10.17
N VAL A 210 -2.01 10.59 -9.13
CA VAL A 210 -2.62 10.60 -7.81
C VAL A 210 -3.11 11.99 -7.44
N LEU A 211 -4.23 12.02 -6.72
CA LEU A 211 -4.74 13.19 -6.00
C LEU A 211 -4.70 12.88 -4.51
N LEU A 212 -3.83 13.58 -3.78
CA LEU A 212 -3.68 13.40 -2.34
C LEU A 212 -4.63 14.35 -1.61
N VAL A 213 -5.51 13.79 -0.79
CA VAL A 213 -6.57 14.52 -0.09
C VAL A 213 -6.39 14.35 1.42
N ARG A 214 -6.19 15.46 2.14
CA ARG A 214 -6.02 15.47 3.60
C ARG A 214 -6.70 16.69 4.19
N ASP A 215 -7.29 16.54 5.38
CA ASP A 215 -7.85 17.66 6.16
C ASP A 215 -8.76 18.55 5.30
N ASN A 216 -9.61 17.92 4.48
CA ASN A 216 -10.57 18.58 3.61
C ASN A 216 -9.92 19.48 2.53
N ARG A 217 -8.69 19.18 2.10
CA ARG A 217 -7.92 19.93 1.09
C ARG A 217 -7.12 18.99 0.19
N ILE A 218 -6.76 19.50 -0.99
CA ILE A 218 -5.80 18.86 -1.87
C ILE A 218 -4.39 19.21 -1.39
N VAL A 219 -3.56 18.19 -1.14
CA VAL A 219 -2.16 18.36 -0.69
C VAL A 219 -1.14 17.95 -1.75
N GLY A 220 -1.58 17.32 -2.84
CA GLY A 220 -0.72 16.95 -3.96
C GLY A 220 -1.53 16.44 -5.15
N TYR A 221 -1.05 16.69 -6.36
CA TYR A 221 -1.64 16.23 -7.61
C TYR A 221 -0.53 16.05 -8.67
N GLY A 222 -0.40 14.85 -9.21
CA GLY A 222 0.65 14.55 -10.19
C GLY A 222 0.97 13.07 -10.30
N ALA A 223 2.10 12.75 -10.93
CA ALA A 223 2.60 11.39 -11.01
C ALA A 223 2.91 10.85 -9.59
N PRO A 224 2.55 9.59 -9.27
CA PRO A 224 2.83 9.01 -7.97
C PRO A 224 4.31 9.12 -7.56
N GLU A 225 5.23 8.98 -8.51
CA GLU A 225 6.68 9.05 -8.33
C GLU A 225 7.17 10.43 -7.86
N ASP A 226 6.47 11.50 -8.24
CA ASP A 226 6.81 12.87 -7.85
C ASP A 226 6.09 13.28 -6.54
N MET A 227 4.90 12.73 -6.31
CA MET A 227 4.02 13.16 -5.23
C MET A 227 4.20 12.36 -3.95
N VAL A 228 4.57 11.09 -4.04
CA VAL A 228 4.61 10.16 -2.91
C VAL A 228 6.05 9.97 -2.44
N ASN A 229 6.29 10.37 -1.19
CA ASN A 229 7.53 10.10 -0.46
C ASN A 229 7.22 9.91 1.03
N GLU A 230 8.25 9.61 1.82
CA GLU A 230 8.12 9.36 3.26
C GLU A 230 7.45 10.51 4.03
N GLU A 231 7.82 11.76 3.72
CA GLU A 231 7.24 12.94 4.36
C GLU A 231 5.78 13.11 3.95
N THR A 232 5.48 13.04 2.64
CA THR A 232 4.13 13.22 2.13
C THR A 232 3.18 12.17 2.69
N ILE A 233 3.57 10.88 2.76
CA ILE A 233 2.72 9.82 3.32
C ILE A 233 2.54 9.97 4.84
N SER A 234 3.62 10.26 5.56
CA SER A 234 3.57 10.50 7.01
C SER A 234 2.62 11.64 7.34
N GLN A 235 2.66 12.71 6.54
CA GLN A 235 1.71 13.80 6.62
C GLN A 235 0.31 13.33 6.24
N LEU A 236 0.09 12.81 5.02
CA LEU A 236 -1.21 12.40 4.48
C LEU A 236 -2.05 11.58 5.48
N TYR A 237 -1.43 10.63 6.18
CA TYR A 237 -2.11 9.73 7.12
C TYR A 237 -1.87 10.05 8.60
N GLY A 238 -1.10 11.09 8.93
CA GLY A 238 -0.80 11.47 10.32
C GLY A 238 -0.02 10.41 11.10
N ILE A 239 0.91 9.73 10.44
CA ILE A 239 1.70 8.64 11.02
C ILE A 239 2.69 9.20 12.05
N LYS A 240 2.68 8.68 13.28
CA LYS A 240 3.60 9.12 14.36
C LYS A 240 4.56 8.03 14.85
N ASN A 241 4.08 6.78 14.94
CA ASN A 241 4.81 5.64 15.51
C ASN A 241 5.19 4.60 14.44
N ALA A 242 5.34 5.07 13.20
CA ALA A 242 5.74 4.27 12.06
C ALA A 242 6.34 5.20 11.00
N GLY A 243 7.12 4.64 10.07
CA GLY A 243 7.65 5.34 8.92
C GLY A 243 7.17 4.71 7.62
N TYR A 244 7.17 5.48 6.55
CA TYR A 244 6.90 4.97 5.20
C TYR A 244 8.21 4.75 4.45
N ASN A 245 8.46 3.51 4.04
CA ASN A 245 9.62 3.16 3.25
C ASN A 245 9.33 3.36 1.76
N ASN A 246 9.89 4.42 1.18
CA ASN A 246 9.68 4.75 -0.23
C ASN A 246 10.23 3.68 -1.19
N LEU A 247 11.34 3.02 -0.82
CA LEU A 247 11.95 1.99 -1.66
C LEU A 247 11.08 0.73 -1.73
N LEU A 248 10.48 0.33 -0.61
CA LEU A 248 9.70 -0.90 -0.50
C LEU A 248 8.19 -0.67 -0.72
N GLY A 249 7.72 0.57 -0.69
CA GLY A 249 6.31 0.90 -0.76
C GLY A 249 5.51 0.52 0.49
N SER A 250 6.17 0.28 1.63
CA SER A 250 5.57 -0.30 2.84
C SER A 250 5.69 0.60 4.06
N ILE A 251 4.82 0.37 5.05
CA ILE A 251 4.90 1.02 6.36
C ILE A 251 5.71 0.11 7.31
N GLU A 252 6.68 0.69 8.02
CA GLU A 252 7.42 0.01 9.08
C GLU A 252 7.07 0.61 10.45
N ILE A 253 6.78 -0.24 11.44
CA ILE A 253 6.47 0.21 12.80
C ILE A 253 7.76 0.71 13.46
N ALA A 254 7.69 1.87 14.12
CA ALA A 254 8.85 2.47 14.75
C ALA A 254 9.40 1.60 15.91
N ASN A 255 10.71 1.67 16.13
CA ASN A 255 11.38 1.14 17.30
C ASN A 255 11.68 2.30 18.27
N SER A 256 10.80 2.53 19.24
CA SER A 256 10.86 3.70 20.13
C SER A 256 11.43 3.40 21.52
N GLY A 257 11.97 2.20 21.74
CA GLY A 257 12.54 1.81 23.03
C GLY A 257 13.96 2.32 23.22
N ASP A 258 14.38 2.51 24.47
CA ASP A 258 15.79 2.78 24.78
C ASP A 258 16.65 1.62 24.30
N PRO A 259 17.74 1.87 23.53
CA PRO A 259 18.48 0.79 22.93
C PRO A 259 19.07 -0.16 23.96
N ALA A 260 18.69 -1.44 23.88
CA ALA A 260 19.11 -2.51 24.78
C ALA A 260 19.92 -3.61 24.06
N VAL A 261 19.91 -3.60 22.73
CA VAL A 261 20.64 -4.55 21.89
C VAL A 261 21.36 -3.84 20.75
N PHE A 262 22.49 -4.40 20.32
CA PHE A 262 23.18 -3.98 19.10
C PHE A 262 23.09 -5.11 18.06
N VAL A 263 22.47 -4.85 16.93
CA VAL A 263 22.34 -5.82 15.84
C VAL A 263 23.46 -5.61 14.82
N VAL A 264 24.20 -6.66 14.51
CA VAL A 264 25.15 -6.70 13.40
C VAL A 264 24.43 -7.37 12.23
N ALA A 265 24.09 -6.58 11.21
CA ALA A 265 23.24 -6.98 10.09
C ALA A 265 23.86 -6.68 8.72
N GLY A 266 23.19 -7.18 7.68
CA GLY A 266 23.53 -6.98 6.28
C GLY A 266 22.75 -7.94 5.38
N ASN A 267 22.59 -7.54 4.11
CA ASN A 267 21.91 -8.31 3.06
C ASN A 267 20.47 -8.72 3.43
N GLY A 268 19.74 -7.84 4.14
CA GLY A 268 18.34 -8.05 4.55
C GLY A 268 18.12 -9.01 5.72
N THR A 269 19.19 -9.54 6.32
CA THR A 269 19.09 -10.49 7.45
C THR A 269 18.71 -9.80 8.76
N GLY A 270 18.88 -8.49 8.85
CA GLY A 270 18.49 -7.68 10.02
C GLY A 270 16.99 -7.42 10.09
N ILE A 271 16.29 -7.29 8.95
CA ILE A 271 14.85 -6.94 8.89
C ILE A 271 13.97 -7.79 9.81
N PRO A 272 14.03 -9.14 9.80
CA PRO A 272 13.19 -9.95 10.68
C PRO A 272 13.50 -9.69 12.17
N ILE A 273 14.75 -9.39 12.49
CA ILE A 273 15.22 -9.11 13.85
C ILE A 273 14.73 -7.73 14.31
N TYR A 274 14.84 -6.69 13.48
CA TYR A 274 14.32 -5.36 13.82
C TYR A 274 12.83 -5.40 14.12
N ARG A 275 12.06 -6.08 13.25
CA ARG A 275 10.61 -6.26 13.43
C ARG A 275 10.29 -7.09 14.67
N LEU A 276 11.09 -8.10 14.98
CA LEU A 276 10.96 -8.89 16.22
C LEU A 276 11.19 -8.02 17.46
N LEU A 277 12.23 -7.18 17.45
CA LEU A 277 12.56 -6.28 18.56
C LEU A 277 11.48 -5.22 18.76
N SER A 278 11.02 -4.58 17.68
CA SER A 278 9.92 -3.59 17.71
C SER A 278 8.62 -4.20 18.26
N LYS A 279 8.22 -5.40 17.81
CA LYS A 279 7.03 -6.11 18.33
C LYS A 279 7.04 -6.32 19.85
N HIS A 280 8.23 -6.39 20.45
CA HIS A 280 8.41 -6.62 21.88
C HIS A 280 8.90 -5.39 22.63
N ASN A 281 8.83 -4.19 22.01
CA ASN A 281 9.26 -2.92 22.58
C ASN A 281 10.71 -2.94 23.09
N ILE A 282 11.60 -3.70 22.44
CA ILE A 282 13.02 -3.75 22.76
C ILE A 282 13.74 -2.76 21.85
N GLY A 283 14.32 -1.71 22.45
CA GLY A 283 15.09 -0.73 21.72
C GLY A 283 16.32 -1.34 21.07
N ALA A 284 16.64 -0.93 19.84
CA ALA A 284 17.74 -1.51 19.08
C ALA A 284 18.63 -0.43 18.44
N MET A 285 19.93 -0.67 18.48
CA MET A 285 20.89 -0.05 17.55
C MET A 285 21.34 -1.08 16.53
N THR A 286 21.82 -0.63 15.38
CA THR A 286 22.34 -1.53 14.36
C THR A 286 23.56 -0.97 13.64
N GLY A 287 24.45 -1.84 13.16
CA GLY A 287 25.63 -1.45 12.42
C GLY A 287 26.67 -2.57 12.24
N ILE A 288 27.62 -2.43 11.33
CA ILE A 288 27.75 -1.33 10.37
C ILE A 288 27.04 -1.72 9.08
N ILE A 289 26.11 -0.90 8.62
CA ILE A 289 25.30 -1.22 7.42
C ILE A 289 25.67 -0.27 6.29
N HIS A 290 25.90 -0.80 5.09
CA HIS A 290 26.08 0.02 3.90
C HIS A 290 24.79 0.77 3.56
N GLU A 291 24.90 2.03 3.13
CA GLU A 291 23.74 2.89 2.82
C GLU A 291 22.84 2.36 1.70
N ASN A 292 23.36 1.49 0.83
CA ASN A 292 22.60 0.82 -0.23
C ASN A 292 22.00 -0.53 0.19
N ASP A 293 22.20 -0.97 1.43
CA ASP A 293 21.64 -2.22 1.93
C ASP A 293 20.16 -2.04 2.31
N VAL A 294 19.33 -3.03 2.03
CA VAL A 294 17.91 -3.02 2.41
C VAL A 294 17.73 -2.99 3.93
N ASP A 295 18.68 -3.54 4.70
CA ASP A 295 18.67 -3.43 6.17
C ASP A 295 18.81 -1.97 6.63
N TYR A 296 19.57 -1.13 5.90
CA TYR A 296 19.74 0.29 6.21
C TYR A 296 18.42 1.04 6.05
N GLU A 297 17.76 0.86 4.90
CA GLU A 297 16.49 1.54 4.61
C GLU A 297 15.38 1.16 5.59
N VAL A 298 15.26 -0.13 5.94
CA VAL A 298 14.26 -0.57 6.93
C VAL A 298 14.61 -0.05 8.33
N ALA A 299 15.87 -0.15 8.77
CA ALA A 299 16.27 0.36 10.07
C ALA A 299 16.05 1.87 10.19
N ARG A 300 16.31 2.63 9.12
CA ARG A 300 16.12 4.08 9.05
C ARG A 300 14.64 4.43 9.16
N THR A 301 13.80 3.76 8.38
CA THR A 301 12.33 3.94 8.40
C THR A 301 11.74 3.63 9.78
N MET A 302 12.28 2.61 10.46
CA MET A 302 11.89 2.24 11.82
C MET A 302 12.45 3.17 12.90
N GLY A 303 13.32 4.12 12.56
CA GLY A 303 13.93 5.07 13.51
C GLY A 303 15.01 4.47 14.42
N LEU A 304 15.67 3.38 14.01
CA LEU A 304 16.78 2.81 14.78
C LEU A 304 17.99 3.76 14.78
N THR A 305 18.82 3.67 15.82
CA THR A 305 20.16 4.28 15.77
C THR A 305 21.08 3.42 14.91
N ILE A 306 21.52 3.96 13.78
CA ILE A 306 22.30 3.23 12.78
C ILE A 306 23.73 3.73 12.75
N LYS A 307 24.67 2.81 12.73
CA LYS A 307 26.02 3.10 12.23
C LYS A 307 26.11 2.65 10.77
N SER A 308 26.27 3.61 9.85
CA SER A 308 26.39 3.33 8.43
C SER A 308 27.83 3.34 7.93
N ALA A 309 28.02 2.79 6.73
CA ALA A 309 29.19 2.95 5.87
C ALA A 309 28.74 3.35 4.46
N PHE A 310 29.63 4.01 3.70
CA PHE A 310 29.34 4.38 2.31
C PHE A 310 29.07 3.15 1.44
N ALA A 311 28.10 3.28 0.53
CA ALA A 311 27.77 2.22 -0.42
C ALA A 311 28.98 1.81 -1.26
N PHE A 312 29.12 0.50 -1.52
CA PHE A 312 30.18 -0.08 -2.36
C PHE A 312 31.62 0.04 -1.82
N GLU A 313 31.80 0.50 -0.59
CA GLU A 313 33.13 0.60 0.05
C GLU A 313 33.36 -0.47 1.12
N GLU A 314 34.62 -0.75 1.44
CA GLU A 314 34.97 -1.50 2.65
C GLU A 314 34.70 -0.63 3.88
N ILE A 315 34.24 -1.25 4.97
CA ILE A 315 34.00 -0.54 6.22
C ILE A 315 35.30 0.16 6.68
N ASP A 316 35.28 1.48 6.77
CA ASP A 316 36.41 2.27 7.23
C ASP A 316 36.64 2.15 8.75
N ASP A 317 37.82 2.54 9.23
CA ASP A 317 38.18 2.42 10.65
C ASP A 317 37.40 3.39 11.54
N VAL A 318 36.98 4.56 11.04
CA VAL A 318 36.16 5.50 11.80
C VAL A 318 34.80 4.87 12.07
N SER A 319 34.22 4.23 11.06
CA SER A 319 32.96 3.54 11.13
C SER A 319 33.02 2.35 12.08
N TYR A 320 34.07 1.54 11.97
CA TYR A 320 34.38 0.43 12.86
C TYR A 320 34.54 0.86 14.33
N LEU A 321 35.34 1.89 14.59
CA LEU A 321 35.53 2.42 15.95
C LEU A 321 34.24 3.01 16.53
N GLY A 322 33.43 3.65 15.69
CA GLY A 322 32.10 4.14 16.08
C GLY A 322 31.18 3.02 16.55
N ALA A 323 31.07 1.93 15.79
CA ALA A 323 30.26 0.77 16.17
C ALA A 323 30.77 0.10 17.46
N LYS A 324 32.09 -0.01 17.66
CA LYS A 324 32.65 -0.52 18.93
C LYS A 324 32.20 0.28 20.15
N LYS A 325 32.20 1.62 20.04
CA LYS A 325 31.71 2.50 21.12
C LYS A 325 30.21 2.28 21.41
N MET A 326 29.41 1.93 20.40
CA MET A 326 28.00 1.58 20.60
C MET A 326 27.85 0.22 21.31
N ILE A 327 28.62 -0.79 20.89
CA ILE A 327 28.67 -2.10 21.55
C ILE A 327 29.12 -2.00 23.00
N ASP A 328 30.09 -1.13 23.32
CA ASP A 328 30.56 -0.95 24.69
C ASP A 328 29.44 -0.55 25.67
N ARG A 329 28.43 0.20 25.19
CA ARG A 329 27.29 0.70 25.98
C ARG A 329 26.17 -0.31 26.19
N ILE A 330 26.22 -1.47 25.52
CA ILE A 330 25.13 -2.44 25.49
C ILE A 330 25.63 -3.81 25.92
N ASP A 331 24.78 -4.61 26.57
CA ASP A 331 25.18 -5.93 27.08
C ASP A 331 24.94 -7.08 26.09
N THR A 332 24.03 -6.88 25.14
CA THR A 332 23.62 -7.91 24.17
C THR A 332 23.91 -7.49 22.73
N VAL A 333 24.62 -8.35 22.00
CA VAL A 333 24.90 -8.20 20.56
C VAL A 333 24.21 -9.33 19.81
N ILE A 334 23.56 -9.00 18.69
CA ILE A 334 22.85 -9.95 17.84
C ILE A 334 23.57 -10.04 16.50
N ASP A 335 24.07 -11.23 16.17
CA ASP A 335 24.60 -11.56 14.85
C ASP A 335 23.47 -12.12 13.99
N SER A 336 23.05 -11.35 12.97
CA SER A 336 21.91 -11.70 12.11
C SER A 336 22.18 -12.88 11.18
N GLY A 337 23.44 -13.28 11.01
CA GLY A 337 23.83 -14.28 10.04
C GLY A 337 23.98 -13.78 8.61
N PHE A 338 24.30 -12.50 8.42
CA PHE A 338 24.63 -11.93 7.11
C PHE A 338 25.78 -12.68 6.40
N PRO A 339 25.75 -12.82 5.07
CA PRO A 339 26.87 -13.35 4.30
C PRO A 339 28.11 -12.46 4.42
N VAL A 340 29.29 -13.07 4.64
CA VAL A 340 30.55 -12.34 4.83
C VAL A 340 31.34 -12.25 3.53
N ARG A 341 31.73 -11.03 3.15
CA ARG A 341 32.60 -10.70 2.00
C ARG A 341 33.50 -9.52 2.38
N LYS A 342 34.48 -9.19 1.55
CA LYS A 342 35.47 -8.12 1.80
C LYS A 342 34.85 -6.81 2.32
N MET A 343 33.78 -6.34 1.68
CA MET A 343 33.14 -5.07 2.07
C MET A 343 32.60 -5.03 3.50
N ASN A 344 32.09 -6.15 4.02
CA ASN A 344 31.46 -6.23 5.34
C ASN A 344 32.23 -7.09 6.34
N GLU A 345 33.46 -7.50 6.03
CA GLU A 345 34.22 -8.43 6.87
C GLU A 345 34.51 -7.87 8.27
N LYS A 346 34.66 -6.55 8.41
CA LYS A 346 34.83 -5.89 9.72
C LYS A 346 33.60 -6.05 10.64
N ASN A 347 32.41 -6.32 10.11
CA ASN A 347 31.26 -6.66 10.95
C ASN A 347 31.46 -7.99 11.67
N LEU A 348 32.19 -8.95 11.06
CA LEU A 348 32.57 -10.18 11.76
C LEU A 348 33.54 -9.88 12.91
N ASP A 349 34.45 -8.94 12.71
CA ASP A 349 35.36 -8.47 13.76
C ASP A 349 34.64 -7.74 14.90
N LEU A 350 33.53 -7.05 14.63
CA LEU A 350 32.66 -6.48 15.67
C LEU A 350 32.07 -7.58 16.56
N ILE A 351 31.64 -8.69 15.97
CA ILE A 351 31.11 -9.83 16.75
C ILE A 351 32.23 -10.44 17.61
N ARG A 352 33.41 -10.66 17.04
CA ARG A 352 34.60 -11.13 17.80
C ARG A 352 34.97 -10.16 18.92
N TYR A 353 34.85 -8.86 18.68
CA TYR A 353 35.08 -7.83 19.67
C TYR A 353 34.07 -7.91 20.83
N ALA A 354 32.78 -8.09 20.52
CA ALA A 354 31.74 -8.29 21.54
C ALA A 354 32.02 -9.50 22.43
N ILE A 355 32.45 -10.63 21.84
CA ILE A 355 32.86 -11.83 22.59
C ILE A 355 34.04 -11.51 23.53
N ARG A 356 35.09 -10.84 23.04
CA ARG A 356 36.25 -10.43 23.86
C ARG A 356 35.89 -9.48 25.00
N LYS A 357 34.83 -8.71 24.83
CA LYS A 357 34.27 -7.80 25.85
C LYS A 357 33.29 -8.52 26.80
N SER A 358 33.16 -9.83 26.69
CA SER A 358 32.22 -10.65 27.47
C SER A 358 30.77 -10.18 27.34
N LYS A 359 30.42 -9.59 26.19
CA LYS A 359 29.02 -9.27 25.85
C LYS A 359 28.27 -10.56 25.53
N LYS A 360 26.97 -10.55 25.77
CA LYS A 360 26.08 -11.66 25.41
C LYS A 360 25.85 -11.64 23.89
N VAL A 361 26.40 -12.62 23.18
CA VAL A 361 26.25 -12.71 21.72
C VAL A 361 25.19 -13.76 21.37
N ILE A 362 24.11 -13.34 20.71
CA ILE A 362 23.08 -14.22 20.16
C ILE A 362 23.29 -14.28 18.64
N SER A 363 23.38 -15.46 18.06
CA SER A 363 23.66 -15.62 16.63
C SER A 363 22.62 -16.47 15.94
N PHE A 364 22.16 -15.97 14.79
CA PHE A 364 21.26 -16.65 13.86
C PHE A 364 22.01 -17.44 12.77
N ARG A 365 23.35 -17.48 12.83
CA ARG A 365 24.16 -18.31 11.93
C ARG A 365 23.97 -19.80 12.22
N SER A 366 24.12 -20.60 11.18
CA SER A 366 24.19 -22.07 11.33
C SER A 366 25.39 -22.49 12.20
N GLU A 367 25.34 -23.69 12.77
CA GLU A 367 26.47 -24.21 13.55
C GLU A 367 27.77 -24.32 12.72
N GLU A 368 27.64 -24.66 11.44
CA GLU A 368 28.76 -24.77 10.52
C GLU A 368 29.42 -23.42 10.28
N GLU A 369 28.64 -22.39 9.96
CA GLU A 369 29.15 -21.03 9.75
C GLU A 369 29.81 -20.48 11.01
N ARG A 370 29.22 -20.73 12.19
CA ARG A 370 29.84 -20.25 13.45
C ARG A 370 31.19 -20.92 13.69
N ARG A 371 31.31 -22.23 13.49
CA ARG A 371 32.60 -22.93 13.60
C ARG A 371 33.61 -22.41 12.59
N HIS A 372 33.17 -22.17 11.35
CA HIS A 372 34.01 -21.65 10.28
C HIS A 372 34.57 -20.25 10.59
N TYR A 373 33.71 -19.33 11.05
CA TYR A 373 34.09 -17.93 11.24
C TYR A 373 34.72 -17.61 12.61
N PHE A 374 34.41 -18.39 13.65
CA PHE A 374 34.80 -18.07 15.04
C PHE A 374 35.79 -19.07 15.67
N GLY A 375 36.06 -20.21 15.03
CA GLY A 375 37.23 -21.06 15.31
C GLY A 375 37.44 -21.45 16.78
N GLY A 376 36.35 -21.75 17.50
CA GLY A 376 36.30 -22.12 18.92
C GLY A 376 35.60 -21.08 19.80
N GLN A 377 35.54 -19.80 19.38
CA GLN A 377 34.85 -18.73 20.10
C GLN A 377 33.31 -18.86 20.01
N GLU A 378 32.79 -19.63 19.06
CA GLU A 378 31.35 -19.87 18.90
C GLU A 378 30.69 -20.50 20.12
N LYS A 379 31.46 -21.19 20.97
CA LYS A 379 30.96 -21.79 22.23
C LYS A 379 30.48 -20.74 23.23
N GLN A 380 30.91 -19.49 23.07
CA GLN A 380 30.49 -18.36 23.91
C GLN A 380 29.23 -17.67 23.34
N MET A 381 28.73 -18.13 22.18
CA MET A 381 27.58 -17.55 21.49
C MET A 381 26.33 -18.41 21.70
N LEU A 382 25.20 -17.75 21.92
CA LEU A 382 23.89 -18.38 22.02
C LEU A 382 23.32 -18.61 20.62
N LEU A 383 23.02 -19.85 20.29
CA LEU A 383 22.46 -20.23 18.98
C LEU A 383 20.96 -19.99 18.95
N CYS A 384 20.49 -19.24 17.96
CA CYS A 384 19.08 -18.98 17.72
C CYS A 384 18.66 -19.57 16.37
N HIS A 385 17.98 -20.73 16.38
CA HIS A 385 17.50 -21.36 15.16
C HIS A 385 16.24 -20.71 14.61
N GLN A 386 15.38 -20.23 15.51
CA GLN A 386 14.12 -19.56 15.17
C GLN A 386 13.95 -18.32 16.03
N SER A 387 13.21 -17.34 15.50
CA SER A 387 12.87 -16.11 16.24
C SER A 387 12.16 -16.38 17.58
N CYS A 388 11.53 -17.55 17.76
CA CYS A 388 10.91 -17.94 19.02
C CYS A 388 11.93 -18.31 20.12
N ASP A 389 13.12 -18.82 19.75
CA ASP A 389 14.19 -19.13 20.70
C ASP A 389 14.85 -17.87 21.25
N PHE A 390 14.77 -16.78 20.49
CA PHE A 390 15.32 -15.47 20.84
C PHE A 390 14.85 -14.99 22.23
N PHE A 391 13.56 -15.15 22.56
CA PHE A 391 13.02 -14.72 23.85
C PHE A 391 13.50 -15.54 25.03
N LYS A 392 13.88 -16.81 24.81
CA LYS A 392 14.50 -17.63 25.87
C LYS A 392 15.81 -17.00 26.30
N TYR A 393 16.55 -16.44 25.35
CA TYR A 393 17.83 -15.79 25.59
C TYR A 393 17.68 -14.38 26.15
N LEU A 394 16.65 -13.62 25.81
CA LEU A 394 16.44 -12.29 26.40
C LEU A 394 15.96 -12.31 27.86
N LYS A 395 15.46 -13.44 28.39
CA LYS A 395 15.09 -13.57 29.80
C LYS A 395 16.33 -13.49 30.70
N THR A 396 16.78 -12.29 30.99
CA THR A 396 17.63 -11.97 32.13
C THR A 396 17.43 -10.50 32.47
N THR A 397 16.82 -10.27 33.64
CA THR A 397 16.56 -9.00 34.35
C THR A 397 15.68 -7.95 33.67
N ALA A 398 14.44 -7.80 34.18
CA ALA A 398 13.51 -6.67 33.99
C ALA A 398 12.49 -6.68 32.82
N LEU A 399 11.77 -7.78 32.58
CA LEU A 399 10.47 -7.73 31.89
C LEU A 399 9.47 -8.67 32.61
N PRO A 400 8.32 -8.19 33.11
CA PRO A 400 7.36 -9.04 33.83
C PRO A 400 6.69 -10.02 32.86
N VAL A 401 6.90 -11.31 33.10
CA VAL A 401 6.50 -12.45 32.26
C VAL A 401 5.07 -12.94 32.57
N GLU A 402 4.24 -12.17 33.28
CA GLU A 402 2.98 -12.71 33.83
C GLU A 402 1.79 -12.81 32.86
N LYS A 403 1.93 -12.60 31.55
CA LYS A 403 0.80 -12.71 30.61
C LYS A 403 1.05 -13.43 29.28
N LEU A 404 1.96 -14.41 29.25
CA LEU A 404 2.19 -15.24 28.05
C LEU A 404 1.86 -16.73 28.24
N GLY A 405 1.22 -17.09 29.36
CA GLY A 405 0.86 -18.47 29.68
C GLY A 405 -0.56 -18.90 29.29
N SER A 406 -1.38 -18.04 28.67
CA SER A 406 -2.81 -18.34 28.43
C SER A 406 -3.30 -18.12 27.00
N ILE A 407 -2.41 -18.06 26.01
CA ILE A 407 -2.80 -18.05 24.59
C ILE A 407 -1.82 -18.96 23.81
N LEU A 408 -2.03 -20.26 23.94
CA LEU A 408 -1.66 -21.28 22.96
C LEU A 408 -2.87 -22.18 22.76
#